data_AF-A0A369AYE6-F1
#
_entry.id   AF-A0A369AYE6-F1
#
_cell.length_a   1.000
_cell.length_b   1.000
_cell.length_c   1.000
_cell.angle_alpha   90.00
_cell.angle_beta   90.00
_cell.angle_gamma   90.00
#
_symmetry.space_group_name_H-M   'P 1'
#
loop_
_entity.id
_entity.type
_entity.pdbx_description
1 polymer ?
#
loop_
_entity_poly.entity_id
_entity_poly.type
_entity_poly.pdbx_seq_one_letter_code
_entity_poly.pdbx_strand_id
1 'polypeptide(L)'
;MRLYGRIIKGKKILKEAVAENNEAIPYNDALERCLIGVCKELDVQVPMWLKNNTSEFVNYKRTFFREEHFVEAIKFDKLEIRAE
;
A
#
# COMPACT_ATOMS: atom_id res chain seq x y z
N MET A 1 -12.51 7.43 1.15
CA MET A 1 -11.28 7.06 0.42
C MET A 1 -11.17 5.55 0.41
N ARG A 2 -10.94 4.95 -0.76
CA ARG A 2 -10.75 3.50 -0.87
C ARG A 2 -9.34 3.19 -1.34
N LEU A 3 -8.68 2.22 -0.69
CA LEU A 3 -7.32 1.79 -1.02
C LEU A 3 -7.32 0.29 -1.31
N TYR A 4 -6.81 -0.07 -2.48
CA TYR A 4 -6.61 -1.44 -2.89
C TYR A 4 -5.13 -1.80 -2.70
N GLY A 5 -4.86 -2.92 -2.03
CA GLY A 5 -3.53 -3.50 -1.91
C GLY A 5 -3.44 -4.84 -2.61
N ARG A 6 -2.33 -5.09 -3.31
CA ARG A 6 -2.06 -6.35 -4.01
C ARG A 6 -0.64 -6.80 -3.80
N ILE A 7 -0.48 -8.02 -3.29
CA ILE A 7 0.81 -8.69 -3.22
C ILE A 7 1.06 -9.40 -4.54
N ILE A 8 2.17 -9.06 -5.18
CA ILE A 8 2.58 -9.64 -6.46
C ILE A 8 3.88 -10.41 -6.28
N LYS A 9 3.91 -11.65 -6.78
CA LYS A 9 5.11 -12.49 -6.87
C LYS A 9 5.27 -13.01 -8.31
N GLY A 10 6.32 -12.57 -8.98
CA GLY A 10 6.59 -12.76 -10.41
C GLY A 10 5.48 -12.15 -11.24
N LYS A 11 4.70 -13.01 -11.93
CA LYS A 11 3.53 -12.62 -12.75
C LYS A 11 2.20 -12.94 -12.08
N LYS A 12 2.19 -13.43 -10.83
CA LYS A 12 0.99 -13.83 -10.11
C LYS A 12 0.67 -12.85 -8.98
N ILE A 13 -0.61 -12.59 -8.78
CA ILE A 13 -1.13 -11.91 -7.58
C ILE A 13 -1.33 -13.01 -6.53
N LEU A 14 -0.68 -12.86 -5.38
CA LEU A 14 -0.79 -13.82 -4.28
C LEU A 14 -2.00 -13.53 -3.38
N LYS A 15 -2.20 -12.25 -3.09
CA LYS A 15 -3.28 -11.76 -2.24
C LYS A 15 -3.67 -10.36 -2.66
N GLU A 16 -4.93 -10.03 -2.41
CA GLU A 16 -5.46 -8.69 -2.56
C GLU A 16 -6.34 -8.35 -1.36
N ALA A 17 -6.35 -7.08 -0.98
CA ALA A 17 -7.13 -6.54 0.12
C ALA A 17 -7.62 -5.15 -0.23
N VAL A 18 -8.67 -4.70 0.45
CA VAL A 18 -9.25 -3.38 0.23
C VAL A 18 -9.63 -2.75 1.56
N ALA A 19 -9.08 -1.58 1.84
CA ALA A 19 -9.47 -0.78 2.99
C ALA A 19 -10.24 0.45 2.52
N GLU A 20 -11.30 0.79 3.24
CA GLU A 20 -12.07 2.00 3.01
C GLU A 20 -12.10 2.83 4.29
N ASN A 21 -11.95 4.14 4.12
CA ASN A 21 -12.10 5.11 5.18
C ASN A 21 -13.14 6.16 4.77
N ASN A 22 -14.21 6.25 5.55
CA ASN A 22 -15.33 7.17 5.34
C ASN A 22 -15.31 8.38 6.29
N GLU A 23 -14.25 8.53 7.10
CA GLU A 23 -14.09 9.66 7.99
C GLU A 23 -13.63 10.92 7.24
N ALA A 24 -14.10 12.08 7.69
CA ALA A 24 -13.70 13.39 7.18
C ALA A 24 -12.35 13.84 7.78
N ILE A 25 -11.32 13.03 7.57
CA ILE A 25 -9.94 13.34 7.99
C ILE A 25 -9.09 13.77 6.79
N PRO A 26 -7.93 14.43 7.01
CA PRO A 26 -7.02 14.78 5.94
C PRO A 26 -6.64 13.57 5.07
N TYR A 27 -6.43 13.79 3.77
CA TYR A 27 -6.15 12.72 2.81
C TYR A 27 -4.95 11.85 3.22
N ASN A 28 -3.90 12.45 3.79
CA ASN A 28 -2.73 11.72 4.24
C ASN A 28 -3.05 10.77 5.41
N ASP A 29 -3.87 11.22 6.37
CA ASP A 29 -4.29 10.40 7.51
C ASP A 29 -5.25 9.28 7.05
N ALA A 30 -6.13 9.57 6.09
CA ALA A 30 -6.99 8.56 5.48
C ALA A 30 -6.18 7.49 4.74
N LEU A 31 -5.15 7.90 4.00
CA LEU A 31 -4.25 7.02 3.28
C LEU A 31 -3.45 6.13 4.22
N GLU A 32 -2.88 6.69 5.28
CA GLU A 32 -2.12 5.94 6.28
C GLU A 32 -3.02 4.89 6.95
N ARG A 33 -4.22 5.25 7.39
CA ARG A 33 -5.19 4.31 7.99
C ARG A 33 -5.55 3.18 7.02
N CYS A 34 -5.85 3.51 5.77
CA CYS A 34 -6.17 2.51 4.76
C CYS A 34 -4.96 1.61 4.45
N LEU A 35 -3.74 2.16 4.39
CA LEU A 35 -2.53 1.36 4.16
C LEU A 35 -2.33 0.37 5.31
N ILE A 36 -2.45 0.81 6.56
CA ILE A 36 -2.33 -0.06 7.73
C ILE A 36 -3.39 -1.17 7.67
N GLY A 37 -4.64 -0.82 7.34
CA GLY A 37 -5.72 -1.80 7.17
C GLY A 37 -5.41 -2.86 6.11
N VAL A 38 -4.98 -2.43 4.93
CA VAL A 38 -4.58 -3.31 3.83
C VAL A 38 -3.41 -4.21 4.24
N CYS A 39 -2.35 -3.66 4.85
CA CYS A 39 -1.19 -4.45 5.26
C CYS A 39 -1.58 -5.50 6.29
N LYS A 40 -2.47 -5.14 7.22
CA LYS A 40 -3.01 -6.06 8.23
C LYS A 40 -3.81 -7.20 7.61
N GLU A 41 -4.68 -6.93 6.64
CA GLU A 41 -5.43 -8.00 5.93
C GLU A 41 -4.53 -8.90 5.10
N LEU A 42 -3.50 -8.32 4.49
CA LEU A 42 -2.55 -9.04 3.66
C LEU A 42 -1.54 -9.89 4.47
N ASP A 43 -1.49 -9.68 5.79
CA ASP A 43 -0.51 -10.26 6.72
C ASP A 43 0.93 -9.89 6.33
N VAL A 44 1.15 -8.59 6.08
CA VAL A 44 2.46 -8.02 5.72
C VAL A 44 2.81 -6.84 6.59
N GLN A 45 4.11 -6.58 6.73
CA GLN A 45 4.62 -5.40 7.41
C GLN A 45 4.18 -4.13 6.67
N VAL A 46 3.98 -3.03 7.39
CA VAL A 46 3.72 -1.72 6.77
C VAL A 46 5.02 -1.21 6.15
N PRO A 47 5.06 -0.92 4.83
CA PRO A 47 6.26 -0.40 4.19
C PRO A 47 6.58 1.01 4.68
N MET A 48 7.87 1.36 4.69
CA MET A 48 8.32 2.72 4.95
C MET A 48 7.88 3.66 3.83
N TRP A 49 7.19 4.73 4.20
CA TRP A 49 6.78 5.76 3.26
C TRP A 49 7.95 6.70 2.94
N LEU A 50 8.66 6.42 1.86
CA LEU A 50 9.76 7.28 1.40
C LEU A 50 9.22 8.48 0.63
N LYS A 51 9.87 9.65 0.78
CA LYS A 51 9.45 10.91 0.12
C LYS A 51 9.34 10.80 -1.41
N ASN A 52 10.06 9.89 -2.05
CA ASN A 52 9.95 9.62 -3.49
C ASN A 52 8.57 9.05 -3.91
N ASN A 53 7.85 8.40 -3.00
CA ASN A 53 6.49 7.91 -3.30
C ASN A 53 5.47 9.06 -3.37
N THR A 54 5.78 10.21 -2.80
CA THR A 54 4.86 11.35 -2.74
C THR A 54 4.58 11.94 -4.12
N SER A 55 5.59 12.07 -4.99
CA SER A 55 5.42 12.65 -6.34
C SER A 55 4.65 11.73 -7.30
N GLU A 56 4.83 10.41 -7.18
CA GLU A 56 4.13 9.41 -7.99
C GLU A 56 2.69 9.19 -7.50
N PHE A 57 2.46 9.18 -6.18
CA PHE A 57 1.12 8.97 -5.62
C PHE A 57 0.19 10.17 -5.81
N VAL A 58 0.75 11.39 -5.83
CA VAL A 58 -0.01 12.62 -6.12
C VAL A 58 -0.54 12.62 -7.56
N ASN A 59 0.19 12.05 -8.52
CA ASN A 59 -0.20 12.05 -9.94
C ASN A 59 -1.03 10.83 -10.34
N TYR A 60 -0.73 9.64 -9.80
CA TYR A 60 -1.32 8.38 -10.29
C TYR A 60 -2.20 7.66 -9.28
N LYS A 61 -2.31 8.17 -8.03
CA LYS A 61 -2.97 7.47 -6.91
C LYS A 61 -2.51 6.01 -6.75
N ARG A 62 -1.29 5.67 -7.20
CA ARG A 62 -0.75 4.30 -7.21
C ARG A 62 0.73 4.33 -6.89
N THR A 63 1.19 3.39 -6.07
CA THR A 63 2.62 3.17 -5.83
C THR A 63 2.92 1.69 -5.61
N PHE A 64 4.20 1.34 -5.68
CA PHE A 64 4.70 -0.02 -5.51
C PHE A 64 5.80 -0.01 -4.46
N PHE A 65 5.67 -0.87 -3.47
CA PHE A 65 6.67 -1.12 -2.45
C PHE A 65 7.39 -2.43 -2.77
N ARG A 66 8.71 -2.38 -2.83
CA ARG A 66 9.61 -3.53 -3.00
C ARG A 66 10.36 -3.79 -1.70
N GLU A 67 11.16 -4.84 -1.65
CA GLU A 67 11.93 -5.23 -0.45
C GLU A 67 12.69 -4.07 0.21
N GLU A 68 13.27 -3.16 -0.57
CA GLU A 68 13.95 -1.95 -0.07
C GLU A 68 13.08 -1.00 0.79
N HIS A 69 11.76 -1.12 0.69
CA HIS A 69 10.80 -0.33 1.46
C HIS A 69 10.39 -1.02 2.76
N PHE A 70 10.80 -2.27 3.00
CA PHE A 70 10.47 -3.02 4.20
C PHE A 70 11.72 -3.18 5.07
N VAL A 71 11.53 -3.19 6.38
CA VAL A 71 12.61 -3.37 7.34
C VAL A 71 13.02 -4.84 7.42
N GLU A 72 12.07 -5.74 7.15
CA GLU A 72 12.27 -7.20 7.14
C GLU A 72 12.15 -7.78 5.73
N ALA A 73 12.77 -8.95 5.52
CA ALA A 73 12.68 -9.67 4.26
C ALA A 73 11.23 -10.08 3.97
N ILE A 74 10.74 -9.69 2.80
CA ILE A 74 9.40 -9.98 2.33
C ILE A 74 9.36 -11.28 1.52
N LYS A 75 8.25 -12.02 1.58
CA LYS A 75 8.07 -13.27 0.82
C LYS A 75 7.53 -13.07 -0.60
N PHE A 76 7.42 -11.81 -1.03
CA PHE A 76 6.80 -11.36 -2.28
C PHE A 76 7.72 -10.37 -3.00
N ASP A 77 7.49 -10.13 -4.29
CA ASP A 77 8.36 -9.25 -5.08
C ASP A 77 7.98 -7.77 -4.91
N LYS A 78 6.68 -7.48 -4.85
CA LYS A 78 6.17 -6.13 -4.65
C LYS A 78 4.76 -6.10 -4.06
N LEU A 79 4.50 -5.10 -3.23
CA LEU A 79 3.17 -4.69 -2.79
C LEU A 79 2.74 -3.49 -3.63
N GLU A 80 1.70 -3.65 -4.42
CA GLU A 80 1.05 -2.56 -5.13
C GLU A 80 -0.04 -1.97 -4.24
N ILE A 81 -0.10 -0.64 -4.13
CA ILE A 81 -1.25 0.05 -3.56
C ILE A 81 -1.85 1.04 -4.57
N ARG A 82 -3.17 1.15 -4.56
CA ARG A 82 -3.94 2.07 -5.41
C ARG A 82 -5.06 2.73 -4.62
N ALA A 83 -5.07 4.05 -4.54
CA ALA A 83 -6.17 4.82 -4.00
C ALA A 83 -7.20 5.15 -5.09
N GLU A 84 -8.47 5.10 -4.71
CA GLU A 84 -9.64 5.52 -5.50
C GLU A 84 -10.34 6.66 -4.77
#